data_AF-A0A940ZDV6-F1
#
_entry.id   AF-A0A940ZDV6-F1
#
_cell.length_a   1.000
_cell.length_b   1.000
_cell.length_c   1.000
_cell.angle_alpha   90.00
_cell.angle_beta   90.00
_cell.angle_gamma   90.00
#
_symmetry.space_group_name_H-M   'P 1'
#
loop_
_entity.id
_entity.type
_entity.pdbx_description
1 polymer ?
#
loop_
_entity_poly.entity_id
_entity_poly.type
_entity_poly.pdbx_seq_one_letter_code
_entity_poly.pdbx_strand_id
1 'polypeptide(L)'
;MFLLGYDLKPGWAEQHPEAWWKQVKSATAEIRSKAAGKIQDVKAVGISYQMHGLVLVDRNRKPLRPAIIWCDSRAVGIGEHAFSALTPRKCLRRLLNSPGNFTASKLKWVMTHEPEIFAQTHKFMRPGDYLAMRMTGEIRTTAPG
;
A
#
# COMPACT_ATOMS: atom_id res chain seq x y z
N MET A 1 2.90 11.67 14.30
CA MET A 1 2.19 10.70 13.43
C MET A 1 1.06 11.44 12.73
N PHE A 2 1.28 11.94 11.51
CA PHE A 2 0.28 12.74 10.79
C PHE A 2 -0.71 11.82 10.07
N LEU A 3 -1.85 11.55 10.71
CA LEU A 3 -3.05 10.98 10.09
C LEU A 3 -3.78 12.14 9.40
N LEU A 4 -3.37 12.49 8.18
CA LEU A 4 -4.07 13.49 7.37
C LEU A 4 -5.14 12.78 6.53
N GLY A 5 -6.34 12.69 7.09
CA GLY A 5 -7.56 12.28 6.40
C GLY A 5 -8.77 12.77 7.21
N TYR A 6 -9.41 13.84 6.72
CA TYR A 6 -10.66 14.38 7.26
C TYR A 6 -11.79 13.34 7.12
N ASP A 7 -12.60 13.19 8.17
CA ASP A 7 -13.81 12.33 8.27
C ASP A 7 -13.63 10.83 8.02
N LEU A 8 -12.68 10.21 8.72
CA LEU A 8 -12.60 8.75 8.78
C LEU A 8 -13.44 8.22 9.96
N LYS A 9 -14.42 7.38 9.65
CA LYS A 9 -15.20 6.60 10.64
C LYS A 9 -14.25 5.93 11.64
N PRO A 10 -14.67 5.70 12.89
CA PRO A 10 -13.84 4.96 13.85
C PRO A 10 -13.27 3.67 13.24
N GLY A 11 -11.96 3.46 13.36
CA GLY A 11 -11.24 2.32 12.79
C GLY A 11 -10.76 2.51 11.34
N TRP A 12 -11.08 3.61 10.68
CA TRP A 12 -10.61 3.88 9.32
C TRP A 12 -9.30 4.68 9.35
N ALA A 13 -8.35 4.29 8.50
CA ALA A 13 -7.08 4.96 8.33
C ALA A 13 -6.67 4.98 6.86
N GLU A 14 -6.49 6.18 6.31
CA GLU A 14 -6.17 6.38 4.91
C GLU A 14 -5.08 7.44 4.70
N GLN A 15 -4.34 7.30 3.60
CA GLN A 15 -3.37 8.30 3.16
C GLN A 15 -3.39 8.39 1.63
N HIS A 16 -3.37 9.60 1.08
CA HIS A 16 -3.31 9.78 -0.36
C HIS A 16 -1.90 9.40 -0.89
N PRO A 17 -1.74 8.46 -1.84
CA PRO A 17 -0.42 7.99 -2.28
C PRO A 17 0.48 9.09 -2.86
N GLU A 18 -0.09 10.11 -3.53
CA GLU A 18 0.67 11.28 -3.99
C GLU A 18 1.36 12.06 -2.86
N ALA A 19 0.82 12.03 -1.63
CA ALA A 19 1.48 12.64 -0.49
C ALA A 19 2.82 11.96 -0.19
N TRP A 20 2.88 10.63 -0.24
CA TRP A 20 4.13 9.89 -0.09
C TRP A 20 5.14 10.26 -1.17
N TRP A 21 4.71 10.34 -2.43
CA TRP A 21 5.59 10.72 -3.52
C TRP A 21 6.13 12.15 -3.38
N LYS A 22 5.28 13.09 -2.95
CA LYS A 22 5.70 14.47 -2.64
C LYS A 22 6.77 14.46 -1.55
N GLN A 23 6.59 13.68 -0.48
CA GLN A 23 7.56 13.60 0.61
C GLN A 23 8.87 12.93 0.19
N VAL A 24 8.82 11.88 -0.63
CA VAL A 24 10.03 11.26 -1.20
C VAL A 24 10.83 12.29 -2.00
N LYS A 25 10.20 13.05 -2.90
CA LYS A 25 10.89 14.11 -3.66
C LYS A 25 11.50 15.17 -2.75
N SER A 26 10.77 15.60 -1.72
CA SER A 26 11.23 16.60 -0.77
C SER A 26 12.46 16.10 0.02
N ALA A 27 12.38 14.90 0.58
CA ALA A 27 13.47 14.29 1.33
C ALA A 27 14.71 14.07 0.45
N THR A 28 14.54 13.60 -0.78
CA THR A 28 15.66 13.43 -1.72
C THR A 28 16.31 14.77 -2.08
N ALA A 29 15.53 15.84 -2.25
CA ALA A 29 16.08 17.18 -2.51
C ALA A 29 16.89 17.72 -1.32
N GLU A 30 16.43 17.47 -0.09
CA GLU A 30 17.14 17.84 1.12
C GLU A 30 18.43 17.03 1.32
N ILE A 31 18.40 15.72 1.05
CA ILE A 31 19.61 14.88 1.07
C ILE A 31 20.64 15.43 0.08
N ARG A 32 20.19 15.79 -1.14
CA ARG A 32 21.07 16.34 -2.17
C ARG A 32 21.70 17.68 -1.75
N SER A 33 21.01 18.53 -0.99
CA SER A 33 21.58 19.82 -0.57
C SER A 33 22.59 19.67 0.58
N LYS A 34 22.54 18.58 1.34
CA LYS A 34 23.41 18.32 2.50
C LYS A 34 24.55 17.35 2.21
N ALA A 35 24.41 16.49 1.19
CA ALA A 35 25.42 15.48 0.86
C ALA A 35 26.66 16.11 0.23
N ALA A 36 27.84 15.66 0.67
CA ALA A 36 29.12 16.03 0.05
C ALA A 36 29.36 15.32 -1.30
N GLY A 37 28.72 14.16 -1.51
CA GLY A 37 28.83 13.37 -2.74
C GLY A 37 27.86 13.83 -3.84
N LYS A 38 28.11 13.39 -5.09
CA LYS A 38 27.21 13.69 -6.21
C LYS A 38 26.08 12.66 -6.26
N ILE A 39 24.89 13.08 -6.66
CA ILE A 39 23.75 12.14 -6.82
C ILE A 39 24.06 11.01 -7.82
N GLN A 40 24.98 11.26 -8.76
CA GLN A 40 25.46 10.33 -9.78
C GLN A 40 26.22 9.13 -9.18
N ASP A 41 26.69 9.27 -7.94
CA ASP A 41 27.44 8.24 -7.23
C ASP A 41 26.50 7.18 -6.61
N VAL A 42 25.20 7.47 -6.52
CA VAL A 42 24.19 6.54 -5.99
C VAL A 42 23.97 5.38 -6.97
N LYS A 43 24.37 4.17 -6.56
CA LYS A 43 24.26 2.96 -7.40
C LYS A 43 22.94 2.22 -7.25
N ALA A 44 22.23 2.38 -6.13
CA ALA A 44 20.98 1.71 -5.86
C ALA A 44 20.11 2.49 -4.89
N VAL A 45 18.81 2.23 -4.91
CA VAL A 45 17.82 2.76 -3.95
C VAL A 45 17.05 1.59 -3.36
N GLY A 46 17.10 1.45 -2.03
CA GLY A 46 16.27 0.51 -1.28
C GLY A 46 14.99 1.20 -0.78
N ILE A 47 13.85 0.52 -0.89
CA ILE A 47 12.56 1.04 -0.42
C ILE A 47 12.07 0.16 0.73
N SER A 48 11.95 0.75 1.92
CA SER A 48 11.23 0.18 3.05
C SER A 48 9.92 0.93 3.27
N TYR A 49 8.88 0.24 3.71
CA TYR A 49 7.53 0.78 3.77
C TYR A 49 6.63 -0.01 4.74
N GLN A 50 5.51 0.62 5.13
CA GLN A 50 4.47 -0.04 5.90
C GLN A 50 3.82 -1.19 5.12
N MET A 51 3.82 -2.40 5.67
CA MET A 51 3.20 -3.56 5.03
C MET A 51 1.66 -3.48 5.04
N HIS A 52 0.99 -4.35 4.28
CA HIS A 52 -0.47 -4.49 4.26
C HIS A 52 -1.32 -3.27 3.87
N GLY A 53 -0.72 -2.19 3.37
CA GLY A 53 -1.46 -1.12 2.69
C GLY A 53 -2.03 -1.58 1.34
N LEU A 54 -3.12 -0.94 0.91
CA LEU A 54 -3.73 -1.14 -0.41
C LEU A 54 -3.72 0.17 -1.20
N VAL A 55 -3.02 0.16 -2.33
CA VAL A 55 -3.06 1.21 -3.34
C VAL A 55 -3.71 0.64 -4.60
N LEU A 56 -4.66 1.37 -5.19
CA LEU A 56 -5.32 1.01 -6.45
C LEU A 56 -5.03 2.09 -7.48
N VAL A 57 -4.65 1.67 -8.69
CA VAL A 57 -4.36 2.60 -9.79
C VAL A 57 -5.13 2.24 -11.06
N ASP A 58 -5.40 3.25 -11.87
CA ASP A 58 -5.94 3.10 -13.22
C ASP A 58 -4.85 2.70 -14.26
N ARG A 59 -5.24 2.60 -15.53
CA ARG A 59 -4.31 2.31 -16.65
C ARG A 59 -3.25 3.40 -16.86
N ASN A 60 -3.51 4.62 -16.39
CA ASN A 60 -2.58 5.75 -16.42
C ASN A 60 -1.68 5.81 -15.18
N ARG A 61 -1.74 4.81 -14.29
CA ARG A 61 -0.99 4.73 -13.02
C ARG A 61 -1.39 5.82 -12.02
N LYS A 62 -2.58 6.41 -12.16
CA LYS A 62 -3.13 7.39 -11.21
C LYS A 62 -3.85 6.67 -10.07
N PRO A 63 -3.61 7.05 -8.79
CA PRO A 63 -4.39 6.53 -7.67
C PRO A 63 -5.88 6.79 -7.86
N LEU A 64 -6.71 5.76 -7.65
CA LEU A 64 -8.17 5.85 -7.79
C LEU A 64 -8.88 6.29 -6.50
N ARG A 65 -8.20 6.14 -5.36
CA ARG A 65 -8.69 6.48 -4.02
C ARG A 65 -7.51 6.65 -3.05
N PRO A 66 -7.68 7.28 -1.87
CA PRO A 66 -6.70 7.20 -0.80
C PRO A 66 -6.36 5.75 -0.47
N ALA A 67 -5.09 5.46 -0.17
CA ALA A 67 -4.71 4.11 0.21
C ALA A 67 -5.30 3.74 1.56
N ILE A 68 -5.90 2.55 1.68
CA ILE A 68 -6.23 1.98 3.00
C ILE A 68 -4.91 1.48 3.60
N ILE A 69 -4.46 2.08 4.69
CA ILE A 69 -3.15 1.78 5.29
C ILE A 69 -3.24 0.68 6.34
N TRP A 70 -2.09 0.23 6.86
CA TRP A 70 -2.00 -0.96 7.71
C TRP A 70 -2.77 -0.83 9.03
N CYS A 71 -2.91 0.36 9.61
CA CYS A 71 -3.63 0.54 10.87
C CYS A 71 -5.16 0.65 10.69
N ASP A 72 -5.65 0.56 9.45
CA ASP A 72 -7.09 0.50 9.18
C ASP A 72 -7.68 -0.86 9.58
N SER A 73 -8.85 -0.85 10.22
CA SER A 73 -9.54 -2.05 10.70
C SER A 73 -10.84 -2.37 9.96
N ARG A 74 -11.23 -1.61 8.91
CA ARG A 74 -12.54 -1.76 8.24
C ARG A 74 -12.75 -3.12 7.59
N ALA A 75 -11.66 -3.81 7.27
CA ALA A 75 -11.66 -5.10 6.58
C ALA A 75 -11.32 -6.29 7.51
N VAL A 76 -11.17 -6.07 8.82
CA VAL A 76 -10.78 -7.14 9.77
C VAL A 76 -11.77 -8.30 9.74
N GLY A 77 -13.07 -8.02 9.80
CA GLY A 77 -14.11 -9.07 9.75
C GLY A 77 -14.09 -9.88 8.45
N ILE A 78 -13.70 -9.29 7.31
CA ILE A 78 -13.52 -10.01 6.05
C ILE A 78 -12.35 -10.99 6.16
N GLY A 79 -11.23 -10.55 6.74
CA GLY A 79 -10.07 -11.40 6.95
C GLY A 79 -10.32 -12.50 7.98
N GLU A 80 -11.07 -12.23 9.05
CA GLU A 80 -11.49 -13.23 10.05
C GLU A 80 -12.41 -14.30 9.43
N HIS A 81 -13.38 -13.89 8.61
CA HIS A 81 -14.21 -14.82 7.87
C HIS A 81 -13.36 -15.71 6.93
N ALA A 82 -12.41 -15.11 6.21
CA ALA A 82 -11.48 -15.86 5.36
C ALA A 82 -10.59 -16.82 6.17
N PHE A 83 -10.13 -16.42 7.35
CA PHE A 83 -9.34 -17.25 8.25
C PHE A 83 -10.09 -18.51 8.68
N SER A 84 -11.35 -18.34 9.08
CA SER A 84 -12.24 -19.46 9.44
C SER A 84 -12.54 -20.36 8.23
N ALA A 85 -12.89 -19.78 7.08
CA ALA A 85 -13.23 -20.54 5.87
C ALA A 85 -12.03 -21.32 5.28
N LEU A 86 -10.82 -20.77 5.33
CA LEU A 86 -9.60 -21.44 4.85
C LEU A 86 -8.99 -22.39 5.87
N THR A 87 -9.54 -22.46 7.08
CA THR A 87 -9.02 -23.10 8.29
C THR A 87 -7.79 -22.42 8.89
N PRO A 88 -7.75 -22.22 10.22
CA PRO A 88 -6.59 -21.65 10.93
C PRO A 88 -5.29 -22.40 10.63
N ARG A 89 -5.32 -23.75 10.62
CA ARG A 89 -4.14 -24.59 10.37
C ARG A 89 -3.49 -24.31 9.02
N LYS A 90 -4.28 -24.15 7.95
CA LYS A 90 -3.77 -23.87 6.61
C LYS A 90 -3.16 -22.47 6.54
N CYS A 91 -3.85 -21.48 7.11
CA CYS A 91 -3.40 -20.09 7.15
C CYS A 91 -2.09 -19.96 7.93
N LEU A 92 -2.02 -20.46 9.17
CA LEU A 92 -0.81 -20.37 9.98
C LEU A 92 0.37 -21.13 9.38
N ARG A 93 0.14 -22.28 8.74
CA ARG A 93 1.22 -23.04 8.08
C ARG A 93 1.76 -22.35 6.81
N ARG A 94 0.90 -21.69 6.02
CA ARG A 94 1.28 -21.14 4.70
C ARG A 94 1.54 -19.63 4.69
N LEU A 95 0.79 -18.88 5.50
CA LEU A 95 0.85 -17.42 5.58
C LEU A 95 1.64 -16.95 6.81
N LEU A 96 1.91 -17.87 7.74
CA LEU A 96 2.57 -17.59 9.03
C LEU A 96 1.84 -16.54 9.88
N ASN A 97 0.58 -16.24 9.56
CA ASN A 97 -0.23 -15.23 10.23
C ASN A 97 -1.74 -15.43 9.94
N SER A 98 -2.58 -14.74 10.71
CA SER A 98 -4.00 -14.54 10.38
C SER A 98 -4.15 -13.48 9.27
N PRO A 99 -4.97 -13.72 8.23
CA PRO A 99 -5.18 -12.77 7.15
C PRO A 99 -6.11 -11.60 7.51
N GLY A 100 -6.49 -11.44 8.79
CA GLY A 100 -7.41 -10.41 9.30
C GLY A 100 -7.23 -9.05 8.63
N ASN A 101 -6.01 -8.51 8.67
CA ASN A 101 -5.72 -7.17 8.17
C ASN A 101 -4.84 -7.15 6.91
N PHE A 102 -4.83 -8.22 6.12
CA PHE A 102 -4.02 -8.29 4.90
C PHE A 102 -4.54 -7.37 3.79
N THR A 103 -3.67 -7.03 2.84
CA THR A 103 -4.02 -6.25 1.64
C THR A 103 -5.18 -6.91 0.87
N ALA A 104 -5.24 -8.24 0.85
CA ALA A 104 -6.32 -8.99 0.20
C ALA A 104 -7.71 -8.71 0.82
N SER A 105 -7.79 -8.64 2.15
CA SER A 105 -9.04 -8.32 2.86
C SER A 105 -9.51 -6.90 2.53
N LYS A 106 -8.58 -5.94 2.45
CA LYS A 106 -8.87 -4.57 2.02
C LYS A 106 -9.34 -4.51 0.56
N LEU A 107 -8.73 -5.30 -0.32
CA LEU A 107 -9.14 -5.37 -1.73
C LEU A 107 -10.56 -5.92 -1.85
N LYS A 108 -10.88 -6.99 -1.11
CA LYS A 108 -12.24 -7.54 -1.05
C LYS A 108 -13.24 -6.52 -0.49
N TRP A 109 -12.83 -5.70 0.49
CA TRP A 109 -13.67 -4.62 0.99
C TRP A 109 -14.02 -3.63 -0.12
N VAL A 110 -13.05 -3.16 -0.90
CA VAL A 110 -13.29 -2.24 -2.04
C VAL A 110 -14.17 -2.90 -3.10
N MET A 111 -13.94 -4.17 -3.44
CA MET A 111 -14.79 -4.90 -4.39
C MET A 111 -16.26 -4.91 -3.98
N THR A 112 -16.54 -5.01 -2.68
CA THR A 112 -17.90 -5.10 -2.15
C THR A 112 -18.54 -3.73 -1.95
N HIS A 113 -17.79 -2.73 -1.47
CA HIS A 113 -18.35 -1.44 -1.01
C HIS A 113 -18.11 -0.29 -2.01
N GLU A 114 -17.13 -0.41 -2.89
CA GLU A 114 -16.76 0.59 -3.89
C GLU A 114 -16.58 -0.08 -5.27
N PRO A 115 -17.61 -0.78 -5.80
CA PRO A 115 -17.48 -1.59 -7.00
C PRO A 115 -17.07 -0.79 -8.25
N GLU A 116 -17.47 0.48 -8.34
CA GLU A 116 -17.09 1.37 -9.45
C GLU A 116 -15.58 1.71 -9.43
N ILE A 117 -14.99 1.86 -8.25
CA ILE A 117 -13.54 2.05 -8.11
C ILE A 117 -12.80 0.76 -8.49
N PHE A 118 -13.33 -0.39 -8.03
CA PHE A 118 -12.76 -1.67 -8.40
C PHE A 118 -12.83 -1.91 -9.92
N ALA A 119 -13.93 -1.56 -10.57
CA ALA A 119 -14.08 -1.69 -12.02
C ALA A 119 -13.05 -0.86 -12.83
N GLN A 120 -12.62 0.27 -12.30
CA GLN A 120 -11.59 1.13 -12.91
C GLN A 120 -10.15 0.67 -12.58
N THR A 121 -9.99 -0.24 -11.62
CA THR A 121 -8.68 -0.68 -11.16
C THR A 121 -7.95 -1.48 -12.23
N HIS A 122 -6.81 -0.97 -12.68
CA HIS A 122 -5.90 -1.70 -13.55
C HIS A 122 -4.96 -2.63 -12.75
N LYS A 123 -4.43 -2.14 -11.63
CA LYS A 123 -3.53 -2.87 -10.74
C LYS A 123 -3.76 -2.45 -9.29
N PHE A 124 -3.56 -3.40 -8.37
CA PHE A 124 -3.37 -3.12 -6.95
C PHE A 124 -1.90 -3.30 -6.58
N MET A 125 -1.44 -2.58 -5.56
CA MET A 125 -0.05 -2.60 -5.12
C MET A 125 0.07 -2.25 -3.64
N ARG A 126 1.21 -2.60 -3.03
CA ARG A 126 1.56 -2.17 -1.67
C ARG A 126 2.17 -0.77 -1.71
N PRO A 127 2.28 -0.06 -0.57
CA PRO A 127 2.83 1.30 -0.53
C PRO A 127 4.23 1.44 -1.15
N GLY A 128 5.14 0.48 -0.89
CA GLY A 128 6.48 0.50 -1.49
C GLY A 128 6.49 0.20 -2.99
N ASP A 129 5.65 -0.74 -3.42
CA ASP A 129 5.48 -1.08 -4.84
C ASP A 129 4.99 0.15 -5.63
N TYR A 130 4.11 0.97 -5.04
CA TYR A 130 3.69 2.25 -5.63
C TYR A 130 4.84 3.24 -5.78
N LEU A 131 5.68 3.40 -4.76
CA LEU A 131 6.85 4.28 -4.84
C LEU A 131 7.86 3.78 -5.88
N ALA A 132 8.10 2.47 -5.94
CA ALA A 132 8.93 1.87 -6.97
C ALA A 132 8.39 2.20 -8.38
N MET A 133 7.08 2.00 -8.61
CA MET A 133 6.44 2.36 -9.87
C MET A 133 6.57 3.86 -10.19
N ARG A 134 6.48 4.76 -9.20
CA ARG A 134 6.68 6.20 -9.42
C ARG A 134 8.12 6.54 -9.80
N MET A 135 9.10 5.81 -9.29
CA MET A 135 10.51 6.00 -9.61
C MET A 135 10.90 5.42 -10.96
N THR A 136 10.39 4.24 -11.32
CA THR A 136 10.87 3.47 -12.48
C THR A 136 9.90 3.47 -13.66
N GLY A 137 8.63 3.79 -13.43
CA GLY A 137 7.54 3.58 -14.39
C GLY A 137 7.05 2.14 -14.48
N GLU A 138 7.73 1.17 -13.84
CA GLU A 138 7.35 -0.24 -13.89
C GLU A 138 6.51 -0.68 -12.69
N ILE A 139 5.43 -1.42 -12.95
CA ILE A 139 4.65 -2.04 -11.88
C ILE A 139 5.27 -3.40 -11.54
N ARG A 140 5.97 -3.44 -10.40
CA ARG A 140 6.61 -4.65 -9.86
C ARG A 140 6.26 -4.80 -8.38
N THR A 141 6.41 -6.01 -7.87
CA THR A 141 6.35 -6.30 -6.44
C THR A 141 7.50 -7.24 -6.09
N THR A 142 7.96 -7.23 -4.84
CA THR A 142 8.99 -8.16 -4.37
C THR A 142 8.49 -9.60 -4.50
N ALA A 143 9.29 -10.47 -5.11
CA ALA A 143 8.98 -11.90 -5.12
C ALA A 143 8.94 -12.44 -3.68
N PRO A 144 8.03 -13.38 -3.35
CA PRO A 144 8.13 -14.12 -2.10
C PRO A 144 9.46 -14.87 -2.08
N GLY A 145 10.13 -14.85 -0.92
CA GLY A 145 11.31 -15.67 -0.65
C GLY A 145 10.94 -17.12 -0.33
#